data_AF-A0A0A1XJ10-F1
#
_entry.id   AF-A0A0A1XJ10-F1
#
_cell.length_a   1.000
_cell.length_b   1.000
_cell.length_c   1.000
_cell.angle_alpha   90.00
_cell.angle_beta   90.00
_cell.angle_gamma   90.00
#
_symmetry.space_group_name_H-M   'P 1'
#
loop_
_entity.id
_entity.type
_entity.pdbx_description
1 polymer ?
#
loop_
_entity_poly.entity_id
_entity_poly.type
_entity_poly.pdbx_seq_one_letter_code
_entity_poly.pdbx_strand_id
1 'polypeptide(L)'
;FIFIFFCIFVNTYSWDFKCYPVSVFSYRLLDQMYTYPLFYVPDLNPALYINNKTLLSARKKRVHLKFVKDFVKTCRFAVREQVYFESIPEHIANDPDIWSLSDFIDVRNKSMQHSIDELIEKCEHHIFNCVVRCNNKYRYLSHLLTA
;
A
#
# COMPACT_ATOMS: atom_id res chain seq x y z
N PHE A 1 -3.79 -9.26 -35.73
CA PHE A 1 -4.72 -8.50 -34.87
C PHE A 1 -4.68 -9.10 -33.47
N ILE A 2 -3.68 -8.74 -32.66
CA ILE A 2 -3.52 -9.29 -31.32
C ILE A 2 -4.26 -8.36 -30.37
N PHE A 3 -5.44 -8.80 -29.92
CA PHE A 3 -6.19 -8.17 -28.86
C PHE A 3 -5.48 -8.44 -27.53
N ILE A 4 -4.55 -7.56 -27.13
CA ILE A 4 -3.90 -7.64 -25.83
C ILE A 4 -4.85 -7.01 -24.82
N PHE A 5 -5.57 -7.86 -24.11
CA PHE A 5 -6.49 -7.47 -23.04
C PHE A 5 -5.68 -7.04 -21.82
N PHE A 6 -5.36 -5.76 -21.73
CA PHE A 6 -4.86 -5.18 -20.48
C PHE A 6 -6.07 -4.72 -19.65
N CYS A 7 -6.06 -5.03 -18.36
CA CYS A 7 -6.99 -4.48 -17.36
C CYS A 7 -6.74 -2.97 -17.29
N ILE A 8 -7.28 -2.24 -18.25
CA ILE A 8 -7.10 -0.82 -18.36
C ILE A 8 -8.12 -0.18 -17.44
N PHE A 9 -7.60 0.14 -16.27
CA PHE A 9 -8.03 1.27 -15.46
C PHE A 9 -7.80 2.57 -16.27
N VAL A 10 -8.59 2.81 -17.31
CA VAL A 10 -8.79 4.14 -17.95
C VAL A 10 -10.26 4.46 -17.83
N ASN A 11 -10.73 4.38 -16.60
CA ASN A 11 -11.60 5.41 -16.08
C ASN A 11 -11.17 5.61 -14.64
N THR A 12 -10.26 6.54 -14.39
CA THR A 12 -9.94 7.03 -13.04
C THR A 12 -11.17 7.58 -12.29
N TYR A 13 -12.30 7.65 -12.99
CA TYR A 13 -13.63 7.97 -12.48
C TYR A 13 -14.45 6.77 -11.98
N SER A 14 -14.15 5.52 -12.38
CA SER A 14 -14.88 4.32 -11.94
C SER A 14 -13.93 3.17 -11.57
N TRP A 15 -14.21 2.49 -10.45
CA TRP A 15 -13.42 1.33 -9.99
C TRP A 15 -13.75 0.08 -10.84
N ASP A 16 -13.35 0.09 -12.10
CA ASP A 16 -13.61 -0.97 -13.08
C ASP A 16 -12.30 -1.60 -13.58
N PHE A 17 -12.15 -2.92 -13.40
CA PHE A 17 -11.01 -3.70 -13.91
C PHE A 17 -11.36 -4.47 -15.17
N LYS A 18 -12.19 -3.89 -16.04
CA LYS A 18 -12.54 -4.53 -17.31
C LYS A 18 -11.33 -4.46 -18.25
N CYS A 19 -11.07 -5.56 -18.96
CA CYS A 19 -10.03 -5.56 -19.96
C CYS A 19 -10.56 -4.92 -21.24
N TYR A 20 -9.84 -3.91 -21.72
CA TYR A 20 -10.17 -3.25 -22.98
C TYR A 20 -9.08 -3.55 -24.01
N PRO A 21 -9.47 -3.75 -25.27
CA PRO A 21 -8.51 -3.98 -26.31
C PRO A 21 -7.76 -2.68 -26.63
N VAL A 22 -6.44 -2.76 -26.64
CA VAL A 22 -5.59 -1.61 -26.94
C VAL A 22 -4.56 -1.90 -28.01
N SER A 23 -4.03 -0.81 -28.58
CA SER A 23 -2.90 -0.88 -29.49
C SER A 23 -1.68 -1.51 -28.80
N VAL A 24 -0.82 -2.15 -29.58
CA VAL A 24 0.44 -2.74 -29.09
C VAL A 24 1.34 -1.68 -28.44
N PHE A 25 1.32 -0.45 -28.97
CA PHE A 25 2.07 0.67 -28.39
C PHE A 25 1.55 1.02 -26.99
N SER A 26 0.25 1.22 -26.86
CA SER A 26 -0.40 1.51 -25.56
C SER A 26 -0.15 0.39 -24.56
N TYR A 27 -0.21 -0.87 -25.00
CA TYR A 27 0.11 -2.02 -24.15
C TYR A 27 1.54 -1.96 -23.63
N ARG A 28 2.54 -1.77 -24.50
CA ARG A 28 3.96 -1.67 -24.08
C ARG A 28 4.20 -0.51 -23.11
N LEU A 29 3.55 0.62 -23.35
CA LEU A 29 3.65 1.78 -22.47
C LEU A 29 3.05 1.47 -21.08
N LEU A 30 1.87 0.85 -21.04
CA LEU A 30 1.21 0.47 -19.79
C LEU A 30 2.00 -0.59 -19.02
N ASP A 31 2.59 -1.56 -19.72
CA ASP A 31 3.46 -2.57 -19.14
C ASP A 31 4.70 -1.94 -18.50
N GLN A 32 5.31 -0.97 -19.18
CA GLN A 32 6.42 -0.19 -18.62
C GLN A 32 6.02 0.61 -17.38
N MET A 33 4.81 1.17 -17.35
CA MET A 33 4.32 2.00 -16.25
C MET A 33 3.66 1.19 -15.13
N TYR A 34 3.56 -0.13 -15.27
CA TYR A 34 2.73 -0.99 -14.42
C TYR A 34 3.05 -0.88 -12.93
N THR A 35 4.34 -0.84 -12.60
CA THR A 35 4.86 -0.74 -11.22
C THR A 35 5.20 0.69 -10.79
N TYR A 36 5.05 1.68 -11.68
CA TYR A 36 5.44 3.05 -11.38
C TYR A 36 4.36 3.79 -10.57
N PRO A 37 4.73 4.44 -9.46
CA PRO A 37 3.80 5.14 -8.56
C PRO A 37 3.41 6.51 -9.14
N LEU A 38 2.46 6.52 -10.06
CA LEU A 38 2.07 7.71 -10.84
C LEU A 38 0.70 8.26 -10.48
N PHE A 39 -0.13 7.51 -9.74
CA PHE A 39 -1.52 7.87 -9.49
C PHE A 39 -1.71 8.39 -8.07
N TYR A 40 -1.98 9.68 -7.93
CA TYR A 40 -2.35 10.29 -6.65
C TYR A 40 -3.88 10.37 -6.51
N VAL A 41 -4.47 9.43 -5.78
CA VAL A 41 -5.95 9.23 -5.74
C VAL A 41 -6.73 10.49 -5.33
N PRO A 42 -6.30 11.31 -4.35
CA PRO A 42 -7.03 12.52 -3.97
C PRO A 42 -7.16 13.56 -5.09
N ASP A 43 -6.14 13.74 -5.93
CA ASP A 43 -6.20 14.68 -7.07
C ASP A 43 -6.98 14.12 -8.25
N LEU A 44 -6.99 12.79 -8.39
CA LEU A 44 -7.70 12.11 -9.46
C LEU A 44 -9.20 12.01 -9.17
N ASN A 45 -9.58 11.38 -8.07
CA ASN A 45 -10.97 11.21 -7.67
C ASN A 45 -11.07 10.78 -6.19
N PRO A 46 -11.30 11.73 -5.26
CA PRO A 46 -11.40 11.41 -3.84
C PRO A 46 -12.62 10.53 -3.50
N ALA A 47 -13.65 10.51 -4.36
CA ALA A 47 -14.81 9.65 -4.17
C ALA A 47 -14.48 8.16 -4.32
N LEU A 48 -13.34 7.78 -4.92
CA LEU A 48 -12.89 6.39 -4.98
C LEU A 48 -12.70 5.79 -3.58
N TYR A 49 -12.22 6.57 -2.61
CA TYR A 49 -12.09 6.10 -1.23
C TYR A 49 -13.44 5.91 -0.54
N ILE A 50 -14.46 6.68 -0.93
CA ILE A 50 -15.81 6.58 -0.35
C ILE A 50 -16.56 5.40 -0.98
N ASN A 51 -16.49 5.29 -2.31
CA ASN A 51 -17.20 4.29 -3.09
C ASN A 51 -16.58 2.90 -2.95
N ASN A 52 -15.28 2.82 -2.65
CA ASN A 52 -14.56 1.57 -2.55
C ASN A 52 -14.00 1.30 -1.15
N LYS A 53 -14.66 0.40 -0.43
CA LYS A 53 -14.23 -0.06 0.90
C LYS A 53 -12.89 -0.80 0.89
N THR A 54 -12.56 -1.55 -0.16
CA THR A 54 -11.28 -2.29 -0.21
C THR A 54 -10.10 -1.35 -0.41
N LEU A 55 -10.26 -0.32 -1.25
CA LEU A 55 -9.26 0.73 -1.43
C LEU A 55 -9.07 1.54 -0.14
N LEU A 56 -10.15 1.97 0.50
CA LEU A 56 -10.09 2.67 1.77
C LEU A 56 -9.41 1.83 2.87
N SER A 57 -9.71 0.54 2.94
CA SER A 57 -9.06 -0.38 3.87
C SER A 57 -7.57 -0.51 3.60
N ALA A 58 -7.17 -0.65 2.32
CA ALA A 58 -5.75 -0.69 1.94
C ALA A 58 -5.01 0.60 2.31
N ARG A 59 -5.63 1.77 2.06
CA ARG A 59 -5.08 3.07 2.47
C ARG A 59 -4.86 3.13 3.98
N LYS A 60 -5.86 2.74 4.78
CA LYS A 60 -5.74 2.70 6.25
C LYS A 60 -4.59 1.79 6.70
N LYS A 61 -4.43 0.62 6.07
CA LYS A 61 -3.31 -0.28 6.35
C LYS A 61 -1.95 0.33 5.98
N ARG A 62 -1.84 1.04 4.87
CA ARG A 62 -0.61 1.76 4.49
C ARG A 62 -0.28 2.90 5.47
N VAL A 63 -1.29 3.65 5.95
CA VAL A 63 -1.10 4.64 7.02
C VAL A 63 -0.55 3.97 8.29
N HIS A 64 -1.12 2.82 8.66
CA HIS A 64 -0.67 2.07 9.83
C HIS A 64 0.75 1.52 9.64
N LEU A 65 1.07 0.97 8.46
CA LEU A 65 2.41 0.52 8.10
C LEU A 65 3.45 1.65 8.21
N LYS A 66 3.13 2.84 7.70
CA LYS A 66 4.01 4.01 7.80
C LYS A 66 4.29 4.36 9.26
N PHE A 67 3.25 4.38 10.08
CA PHE A 67 3.39 4.63 11.51
C PHE A 67 4.31 3.60 12.19
N VAL A 68 4.10 2.30 11.92
CA VAL A 68 4.92 1.21 12.46
C VAL A 68 6.37 1.32 11.96
N LYS A 69 6.58 1.62 10.68
CA LYS A 69 7.90 1.84 10.08
C LYS A 69 8.65 2.97 10.76
N ASP A 70 8.01 4.13 10.92
CA ASP A 70 8.61 5.30 11.57
C ASP A 70 8.96 4.97 13.02
N PHE A 71 8.12 4.20 13.72
CA PHE A 71 8.40 3.74 15.06
C PHE A 71 9.61 2.78 15.12
N VAL A 72 9.61 1.74 14.29
CA VAL A 72 10.68 0.74 14.19
C VAL A 72 12.03 1.39 13.84
N LYS A 73 12.03 2.42 13.00
CA LYS A 73 13.23 3.23 12.70
C LYS A 73 13.81 3.93 13.93
N THR A 74 12.98 4.34 14.89
CA THR A 74 13.48 4.95 16.14
C THR A 74 14.05 3.93 17.14
N CYS A 75 13.81 2.63 16.94
CA CYS A 75 14.33 1.58 17.80
C CYS A 75 15.68 1.06 17.30
N ARG A 76 16.74 1.27 18.09
CA ARG A 76 18.10 0.78 17.77
C ARG A 76 18.26 -0.74 17.75
N PHE A 77 17.30 -1.48 18.32
CA PHE A 77 17.33 -2.95 18.39
C PHE A 77 16.54 -3.60 17.27
N ALA A 78 15.74 -2.84 16.53
CA ALA A 78 14.84 -3.34 15.50
C ALA A 78 15.53 -3.46 14.12
N VAL A 79 16.82 -3.82 14.11
CA VAL A 79 17.63 -3.85 12.87
C VAL A 79 17.10 -4.90 11.89
N ARG A 80 16.61 -6.04 12.39
CA ARG A 80 16.04 -7.11 11.56
C ARG A 80 14.73 -6.67 10.92
N GLU A 81 13.92 -5.97 11.69
CA GLU A 81 12.61 -5.47 11.29
C GLU A 81 12.75 -4.33 10.26
N GLN A 82 13.77 -3.48 10.41
CA GLN A 82 14.11 -2.43 9.44
C GLN A 82 14.42 -2.99 8.05
N VAL A 83 15.11 -4.14 7.95
CA VAL A 83 15.42 -4.80 6.67
C VAL A 83 14.15 -5.23 5.92
N TYR A 84 13.08 -5.62 6.61
CA TYR A 84 11.81 -5.95 5.95
C TYR A 84 11.18 -4.74 5.24
N PHE A 85 11.46 -3.51 5.68
CA PHE A 85 10.96 -2.31 5.01
C PHE A 85 11.77 -1.93 3.77
N GLU A 86 12.98 -2.48 3.60
CA GLU A 86 13.81 -2.27 2.41
C GLU A 86 13.33 -3.11 1.22
N SER A 87 12.67 -4.25 1.47
CA SER A 87 12.10 -5.08 0.41
C SER A 87 10.77 -4.57 -0.14
N ILE A 88 10.17 -3.56 0.50
CA ILE A 88 8.91 -2.96 0.10
C ILE A 88 9.20 -1.72 -0.74
N PRO A 89 8.49 -1.50 -1.86
CA PRO A 89 8.58 -0.26 -2.61
C PRO A 89 8.36 0.97 -1.73
N GLU A 90 9.23 1.97 -1.90
CA GLU A 90 9.25 3.14 -1.02
C GLU A 90 7.91 3.92 -1.02
N HIS A 91 7.24 4.00 -2.19
CA HIS A 91 5.95 4.67 -2.31
C HIS A 91 4.87 4.02 -1.44
N ILE A 92 4.89 2.68 -1.29
CA ILE A 92 3.93 1.94 -0.47
C ILE A 92 4.06 2.32 1.00
N ALA A 93 5.30 2.48 1.47
CA ALA A 93 5.63 2.71 2.86
C ALA A 93 5.66 4.20 3.27
N ASN A 94 5.80 5.14 2.33
CA ASN A 94 5.95 6.57 2.63
C ASN A 94 4.70 7.41 2.37
N ASP A 95 3.98 7.16 1.28
CA ASP A 95 2.81 7.96 0.89
C ASP A 95 1.58 7.08 0.63
N PRO A 96 0.61 7.01 1.55
CA PRO A 96 -0.58 6.17 1.41
C PRO A 96 -1.50 6.54 0.23
N ASP A 97 -1.34 7.74 -0.35
CA ASP A 97 -2.22 8.28 -1.37
C ASP A 97 -1.65 8.16 -2.80
N ILE A 98 -0.38 7.75 -2.94
CA ILE A 98 0.26 7.43 -4.22
C ILE A 98 0.13 5.93 -4.52
N TRP A 99 -0.29 5.60 -5.75
CA TRP A 99 -0.55 4.24 -6.21
C TRP A 99 0.04 3.98 -7.60
N SER A 100 0.37 2.73 -7.87
CA SER A 100 0.70 2.19 -9.20
C SER A 100 -0.42 1.26 -9.71
N LEU A 101 -0.34 0.82 -10.97
CA LEU A 101 -1.32 -0.12 -11.53
C LEU A 101 -1.25 -1.49 -10.84
N SER A 102 -0.04 -1.96 -10.51
CA SER A 102 0.15 -3.20 -9.74
C SER A 102 -0.51 -3.11 -8.37
N ASP A 103 -0.39 -1.96 -7.69
CA ASP A 103 -0.97 -1.78 -6.36
C ASP A 103 -2.49 -1.91 -6.37
N PHE A 104 -3.17 -1.35 -7.38
CA PHE A 104 -4.63 -1.48 -7.49
C PHE A 104 -5.08 -2.94 -7.68
N ILE A 105 -4.30 -3.73 -8.42
CA ILE A 105 -4.55 -5.16 -8.61
C ILE A 105 -4.31 -5.92 -7.31
N ASP A 106 -3.25 -5.59 -6.56
CA ASP A 106 -2.98 -6.20 -5.27
C ASP A 106 -4.04 -5.85 -4.22
N VAL A 107 -4.56 -4.62 -4.23
CA VAL A 107 -5.70 -4.21 -3.39
C VAL A 107 -6.95 -5.00 -3.74
N ARG A 108 -7.21 -5.25 -5.02
CA ARG A 108 -8.33 -6.09 -5.47
C ARG A 108 -8.18 -7.53 -4.98
N ASN A 109 -6.98 -8.09 -5.07
CA ASN A 109 -6.68 -9.44 -4.63
C ASN A 109 -6.51 -9.56 -3.11
N LYS A 110 -6.50 -8.44 -2.39
CA LYS A 110 -6.18 -8.33 -0.95
C LYS A 110 -4.78 -8.84 -0.58
N SER A 111 -3.92 -9.10 -1.56
CA SER A 111 -2.53 -9.56 -1.36
C SER A 111 -1.73 -8.50 -0.59
N MET A 112 -1.78 -7.25 -1.04
CA MET A 112 -1.11 -6.13 -0.35
C MET A 112 -1.55 -5.99 1.10
N GLN A 113 -2.85 -6.10 1.35
CA GLN A 113 -3.41 -5.96 2.69
C GLN A 113 -2.92 -7.05 3.63
N HIS A 114 -2.77 -8.28 3.12
CA HIS A 114 -2.27 -9.42 3.88
C HIS A 114 -0.76 -9.30 4.15
N SER A 115 0.04 -8.97 3.13
CA SER A 115 1.48 -8.77 3.28
C SER A 115 1.80 -7.63 4.27
N ILE A 116 1.02 -6.54 4.24
CA ILE A 116 1.16 -5.45 5.21
C ILE A 116 0.84 -5.93 6.64
N ASP A 117 -0.22 -6.71 6.83
CA ASP A 117 -0.56 -7.22 8.17
C ASP A 117 0.54 -8.13 8.72
N GLU A 118 1.07 -9.05 7.92
CA GLU A 118 2.16 -9.94 8.35
C GLU A 118 3.42 -9.17 8.77
N LEU A 119 3.74 -8.09 8.05
CA LEU A 119 4.86 -7.21 8.38
C LEU A 119 4.61 -6.47 9.69
N ILE A 120 3.40 -5.96 9.88
CA ILE A 120 3.00 -5.26 11.10
C ILE A 120 3.04 -6.21 12.28
N GLU A 121 2.52 -7.43 12.16
CA GLU A 121 2.55 -8.44 13.22
C GLU A 121 3.99 -8.79 13.63
N LYS A 122 4.90 -8.96 12.66
CA LYS A 122 6.34 -9.17 12.95
C LYS A 122 6.95 -7.99 13.71
N CYS A 123 6.61 -6.76 13.30
CA CYS A 123 7.08 -5.55 13.97
C CYS A 123 6.48 -5.40 15.38
N GLU A 124 5.20 -5.71 15.55
CA GLU A 124 4.52 -5.68 16.84
C GLU A 124 5.09 -6.71 17.80
N HIS A 125 5.38 -7.93 17.33
CA HIS A 125 6.06 -8.94 18.11
C HIS A 125 7.43 -8.43 18.63
N HIS A 126 8.17 -7.69 17.81
CA HIS A 126 9.37 -7.00 18.28
C HIS A 126 9.04 -5.93 19.33
N ILE A 127 8.07 -5.06 19.07
CA ILE A 127 7.70 -3.93 19.94
C ILE A 127 7.26 -4.41 21.33
N PHE A 128 6.51 -5.52 21.42
CA PHE A 128 6.06 -6.10 22.68
C PHE A 128 7.19 -6.75 23.47
N ASN A 129 8.17 -7.35 22.79
CA ASN A 129 9.30 -8.03 23.42
C ASN A 129 10.53 -7.13 23.64
N CYS A 130 10.58 -5.97 22.97
CA CYS A 130 11.66 -5.00 23.12
C CYS A 130 11.42 -4.11 24.34
N VAL A 131 12.48 -3.91 25.14
CA VAL A 131 12.61 -3.07 26.35
C VAL A 131 11.42 -2.12 26.57
N VAL A 132 10.76 -2.23 27.74
CA VAL A 132 9.51 -1.56 28.23
C VAL A 132 9.17 -0.17 27.64
N ARG A 133 10.18 0.61 27.27
CA ARG A 133 10.06 1.94 26.65
C ARG A 133 9.41 1.91 25.24
N CYS A 134 9.52 0.84 24.46
CA CYS A 134 8.86 0.72 23.15
C CYS A 134 7.37 0.35 23.28
N ASN A 135 7.06 -0.67 24.08
CA ASN A 135 5.68 -1.13 24.31
C ASN A 135 4.75 -0.02 24.84
N ASN A 136 5.19 0.75 25.86
CA ASN A 136 4.37 1.83 26.42
C ASN A 136 4.09 2.98 25.43
N LYS A 137 5.05 3.30 24.55
CA LYS A 137 4.84 4.33 23.52
C LYS A 137 3.95 3.84 22.39
N TYR A 138 4.13 2.61 21.94
CA TYR A 138 3.32 2.03 20.87
C TYR A 138 1.86 1.87 21.30
N ARG A 139 1.61 1.35 22.51
CA ARG A 139 0.24 1.17 23.04
C ARG A 139 -0.53 2.48 23.20
N TYR A 140 0.16 3.57 23.57
CA TYR A 140 -0.45 4.90 23.64
C TYR A 140 -0.83 5.43 22.24
N LEU A 141 0.03 5.24 21.25
CA LEU A 141 -0.16 5.75 19.89
C LEU A 141 -1.08 4.88 19.03
N SER A 142 -1.11 3.55 19.23
CA SER A 142 -2.03 2.65 18.52
C SER A 142 -3.48 2.87 18.93
N HIS A 143 -3.73 3.19 20.21
CA HIS A 143 -5.04 3.64 20.69
C HIS A 143 -5.50 4.95 20.05
N LEU A 144 -4.59 5.88 19.74
CA LEU A 144 -4.90 7.14 19.06
C LEU A 144 -5.16 6.98 17.55
N LEU A 145 -4.66 5.90 16.93
CA LEU A 145 -4.90 5.57 15.52
C LEU A 145 -6.18 4.73 15.30
N THR A 146 -6.72 4.13 16.37
CA THR A 146 -7.91 3.27 16.33
C THR A 146 -9.16 3.90 16.96
N ALA A 147 -9.02 5.01 17.68
CA ALA A 147 -10.11 5.87 18.18
C ALA A 147 -10.51 6.93 17.15
#